data_AF-A0A7V8NRW5-F1
#
_entry.id   AF-A0A7V8NRW5-F1
#
_cell.length_a   1.000
_cell.length_b   1.000
_cell.length_c   1.000
_cell.angle_alpha   90.00
_cell.angle_beta   90.00
_cell.angle_gamma   90.00
#
_symmetry.space_group_name_H-M   'P 1'
#
loop_
_entity.id
_entity.type
_entity.pdbx_description
1 polymer ?
#
loop_
_entity_poly.entity_id
_entity_poly.type
_entity_poly.pdbx_seq_one_letter_code
_entity_poly.pdbx_strand_id
1 'polypeptide(L)'
;MSWIIPDMELRYPAPEYVAHINAIGGMNRFGQPNFKIVWGQNETILVYGTDDNGKRGQHVILKHGGIAAWFIDVWKPPECYGSPELWYALTWDWDNDAPTIGDYPWQGLYEPAPFNLFVRSFSKDVMKIDAMPLTHWLLDLLVPNLLKEKESTYHQRKAAIEKRMAAERAKANQLAFDAYLDAGLAFGNRAGTHESNREAWEQRIR
;
A
#
# COMPACT_ATOMS: atom_id res chain seq x y z
N MET A 1 25.06 12.04 -13.18
CA MET A 1 25.98 11.01 -12.65
C MET A 1 25.59 9.71 -13.33
N SER A 2 26.41 9.18 -14.25
CA SER A 2 26.08 7.91 -14.91
C SER A 2 26.41 6.77 -13.96
N TRP A 3 25.39 6.07 -13.48
CA TRP A 3 25.56 4.85 -12.72
C TRP A 3 26.00 3.77 -13.70
N ILE A 4 27.31 3.46 -13.71
CA ILE A 4 27.81 2.29 -14.44
C ILE A 4 27.24 1.09 -13.69
N ILE A 5 26.20 0.48 -14.23
CA ILE A 5 25.66 -0.77 -13.72
C ILE A 5 26.79 -1.81 -13.92
N PRO A 6 27.31 -2.43 -12.85
CA PRO A 6 28.32 -3.47 -12.98
C PRO A 6 27.74 -4.59 -13.87
N ASP A 7 28.60 -5.25 -14.66
CA ASP A 7 28.24 -6.30 -15.63
C ASP A 7 26.98 -7.06 -15.21
N MET A 8 25.94 -7.01 -16.05
CA MET A 8 24.65 -7.63 -15.74
C MET A 8 24.82 -9.14 -15.63
N GLU A 9 24.64 -9.67 -14.43
CA GLU A 9 24.72 -11.09 -14.12
C GLU A 9 23.33 -11.57 -13.70
N LEU A 10 22.73 -12.45 -14.48
CA LEU A 10 21.46 -13.08 -14.11
C LEU A 10 21.72 -14.25 -13.18
N ARG A 11 21.09 -14.25 -12.00
CA ARG A 11 21.21 -15.35 -11.02
C ARG A 11 19.85 -15.79 -10.51
N TYR A 12 19.63 -17.09 -10.44
CA TYR A 12 18.40 -17.67 -9.89
C TYR A 12 18.71 -18.37 -8.57
N PRO A 13 17.84 -18.24 -7.56
CA PRO A 13 18.05 -18.95 -6.30
C PRO A 13 17.95 -20.46 -6.54
N ALA A 14 18.75 -21.23 -5.80
CA ALA A 14 18.63 -22.68 -5.86
C ALA A 14 17.21 -23.10 -5.41
N PRO A 15 16.58 -24.12 -6.03
CA PRO A 15 15.22 -24.56 -5.70
C PRO A 15 15.02 -24.91 -4.23
N GLU A 16 16.07 -25.37 -3.56
CA GLU A 16 16.07 -25.70 -2.13
C GLU A 16 15.74 -24.47 -1.26
N TYR A 17 16.36 -23.33 -1.55
CA TYR A 17 16.08 -22.07 -0.83
C TYR A 17 14.66 -21.56 -1.08
N VAL A 18 14.14 -21.75 -2.29
CA VAL A 18 12.76 -21.40 -2.64
C VAL A 18 11.77 -22.31 -1.90
N ALA A 19 12.03 -23.61 -1.82
CA ALA A 19 11.20 -24.52 -1.06
C ALA A 19 11.23 -24.18 0.44
N HIS A 20 12.40 -23.88 0.98
CA HIS A 20 12.59 -23.54 2.39
C HIS A 20 11.88 -22.24 2.78
N ILE A 21 12.03 -21.18 1.98
CA ILE A 21 11.36 -19.89 2.26
C ILE A 21 9.84 -20.02 2.15
N ASN A 22 9.34 -20.85 1.24
CA ASN A 22 7.91 -21.12 1.10
C ASN A 22 7.37 -21.93 2.28
N ALA A 23 8.15 -22.87 2.83
CA ALA A 23 7.77 -23.65 3.99
C ALA A 23 7.66 -22.78 5.26
N ILE A 24 8.57 -21.82 5.44
CA ILE A 24 8.58 -20.93 6.62
C ILE A 24 7.59 -19.78 6.46
N GLY A 25 7.60 -19.16 5.28
CA GLY A 25 6.84 -17.95 5.00
C GLY A 25 5.39 -18.18 4.57
N GLY A 26 5.07 -19.40 4.13
CA GLY A 26 3.75 -19.77 3.65
C GLY A 26 3.35 -19.15 2.31
N MET A 27 2.12 -19.41 1.91
CA MET A 27 1.52 -18.90 0.68
C MET A 27 0.52 -17.77 0.98
N ASN A 28 0.31 -16.89 0.01
CA ASN A 28 -0.70 -15.85 0.04
C ASN A 28 -2.07 -16.40 -0.39
N ARG A 29 -3.10 -15.55 -0.30
CA ARG A 29 -4.49 -15.91 -0.67
C ARG A 29 -4.69 -16.30 -2.14
N PHE A 30 -3.72 -15.98 -3.00
CA PHE A 30 -3.72 -16.30 -4.42
C PHE A 30 -2.88 -17.55 -4.75
N GLY A 31 -2.41 -18.29 -3.75
CA GLY A 31 -1.59 -19.49 -3.94
C GLY A 31 -0.15 -19.21 -4.37
N GLN A 32 0.31 -17.96 -4.27
CA GLN A 32 1.69 -17.56 -4.56
C GLN A 32 2.49 -17.43 -3.26
N PRO A 33 3.83 -17.51 -3.28
CA PRO A 33 4.62 -17.43 -2.07
C PRO A 33 4.56 -16.04 -1.43
N ASN A 34 4.48 -15.99 -0.10
CA ASN A 34 4.51 -14.71 0.64
C ASN A 34 5.86 -14.01 0.53
N PHE A 35 6.93 -14.76 0.29
CA PHE A 35 8.29 -14.24 0.14
C PHE A 35 8.94 -14.82 -1.10
N LYS A 36 9.67 -13.98 -1.83
CA LYS A 36 10.44 -14.39 -3.02
C LYS A 36 11.90 -14.02 -2.84
N ILE A 37 12.78 -14.91 -3.25
CA ILE A 37 14.22 -14.61 -3.32
C ILE A 37 14.50 -14.17 -4.74
N VAL A 38 15.02 -12.95 -4.89
CA VAL A 38 15.23 -12.30 -6.19
C VAL A 38 16.66 -11.80 -6.26
N TRP A 39 17.28 -11.90 -7.42
CA TRP A 39 18.55 -11.23 -7.70
C TRP A 39 18.27 -9.84 -8.26
N GLY A 40 18.95 -8.81 -7.74
CA GLY A 40 18.60 -7.41 -8.01
C GLY A 40 18.71 -6.96 -9.48
N GLN A 41 19.36 -7.75 -10.33
CA GLN A 41 19.49 -7.52 -11.77
C GLN A 41 18.48 -8.33 -12.63
N ASN A 42 17.61 -9.14 -12.02
CA ASN A 42 16.66 -9.97 -12.75
C ASN A 42 15.30 -9.30 -12.96
N GLU A 43 14.72 -8.70 -11.91
CA GLU A 43 13.36 -8.17 -11.96
C GLU A 43 13.34 -6.73 -12.49
N THR A 44 12.44 -6.49 -13.43
CA THR A 44 12.13 -5.17 -13.96
C THR A 44 10.73 -4.75 -13.55
N ILE A 45 10.54 -3.45 -13.34
CA ILE A 45 9.24 -2.82 -13.15
C ILE A 45 8.99 -1.79 -14.26
N LEU A 46 7.71 -1.55 -14.51
CA LEU A 46 7.25 -0.54 -15.43
C LEU A 46 6.99 0.75 -14.65
N VAL A 47 7.59 1.82 -15.11
CA VAL A 47 7.41 3.17 -14.56
C VAL A 47 7.02 4.08 -15.70
N TYR A 48 6.00 4.92 -15.47
CA TYR A 48 5.59 5.93 -16.43
C TYR A 48 6.18 7.27 -16.01
N GLY A 49 6.69 8.01 -16.99
CA GLY A 49 7.22 9.35 -16.74
C GLY A 49 8.11 9.86 -17.86
N THR A 50 8.90 10.87 -17.53
CA THR A 50 9.92 11.43 -18.40
C THR A 50 11.28 10.83 -18.03
N ASP A 51 11.92 10.14 -18.97
CA ASP A 51 13.28 9.60 -18.79
C ASP A 51 14.33 10.72 -18.74
N ASP A 52 15.55 10.41 -18.32
CA ASP A 52 16.70 11.34 -18.27
C ASP A 52 17.00 12.00 -19.63
N ASN A 53 16.61 11.34 -20.72
CA ASN A 53 16.71 11.85 -22.09
C ASN A 53 15.54 12.76 -22.52
N GLY A 54 14.64 13.11 -21.59
CA GLY A 54 13.44 13.91 -21.87
C GLY A 54 12.32 13.15 -22.59
N LYS A 55 12.46 11.83 -22.78
CA LYS A 55 11.47 11.02 -23.49
C LYS A 55 10.33 10.65 -22.54
N ARG A 56 9.11 11.06 -22.91
CA ARG A 56 7.88 10.70 -22.18
C ARG A 56 7.40 9.31 -22.56
N GLY A 57 6.88 8.58 -21.58
CA GLY A 57 6.18 7.31 -21.81
C GLY A 57 6.48 6.26 -20.76
N GLN A 58 6.31 5.01 -21.17
CA GLN A 58 6.55 3.83 -20.35
C GLN A 58 8.02 3.42 -20.42
N HIS A 59 8.66 3.34 -19.26
CA HIS A 59 10.05 2.95 -19.10
C HIS A 59 10.16 1.66 -18.29
N VAL A 60 11.04 0.78 -18.72
CA VAL A 60 11.36 -0.47 -18.03
C VAL A 60 12.62 -0.20 -17.20
N ILE A 61 12.52 -0.27 -15.88
CA ILE A 61 13.65 -0.09 -14.97
C ILE A 61 13.88 -1.33 -14.12
N LEU A 62 15.12 -1.54 -13.66
CA LEU A 62 15.43 -2.63 -12.73
C LEU A 62 14.87 -2.30 -11.34
N LYS A 63 14.06 -3.22 -10.81
CA LYS A 63 13.33 -3.05 -9.55
C LYS A 63 14.24 -2.72 -8.36
N HIS A 64 15.41 -3.36 -8.32
CA HIS A 64 16.40 -3.19 -7.25
C HIS A 64 17.58 -2.30 -7.65
N GLY A 65 17.37 -1.40 -8.61
CA GLY A 65 18.41 -0.47 -9.09
C GLY A 65 19.60 -1.16 -9.76
N GLY A 66 19.44 -2.41 -10.19
CA GLY A 66 20.50 -3.18 -10.85
C GLY A 66 21.64 -3.59 -9.93
N ILE A 67 21.42 -3.63 -8.62
CA ILE A 67 22.41 -4.08 -7.65
C ILE A 67 22.61 -5.60 -7.79
N ALA A 68 23.85 -6.03 -8.01
CA ALA A 68 24.26 -7.43 -8.07
C ALA A 68 24.25 -8.07 -6.67
N ALA A 69 23.08 -8.21 -6.06
CA ALA A 69 22.88 -8.82 -4.75
C ALA A 69 21.54 -9.56 -4.65
N TRP A 70 21.44 -10.42 -3.65
CA TRP A 70 20.18 -11.09 -3.30
C TRP A 70 19.26 -10.14 -2.54
N PHE A 71 17.98 -10.17 -2.87
CA PHE A 71 16.90 -9.48 -2.19
C PHE A 71 15.83 -10.49 -1.80
N ILE A 72 15.15 -10.20 -0.70
CA ILE A 72 13.94 -10.93 -0.31
C ILE A 72 12.79 -9.97 -0.53
N ASP A 73 11.91 -10.34 -1.43
CA ASP A 73 10.69 -9.61 -1.71
C ASP A 73 9.55 -10.15 -0.86
N VAL A 74 8.80 -9.24 -0.26
CA VAL A 74 7.65 -9.54 0.58
C VAL A 74 6.38 -9.21 -0.19
N TRP A 75 5.47 -10.17 -0.26
CA TRP A 75 4.15 -9.95 -0.82
C TRP A 75 3.32 -9.06 0.12
N LYS A 76 2.89 -7.92 -0.40
CA LYS A 76 1.96 -7.00 0.24
C LYS A 76 0.59 -7.11 -0.44
N PRO A 77 -0.47 -7.29 0.36
CA PRO A 77 -1.82 -7.38 -0.19
C PRO A 77 -2.29 -6.01 -0.74
N PRO A 78 -3.24 -5.99 -1.69
CA PRO A 78 -3.74 -4.75 -2.31
C PRO A 78 -4.21 -3.72 -1.28
N GLU A 79 -4.84 -4.18 -0.19
CA GLU A 79 -5.40 -3.30 0.85
C GLU A 79 -4.33 -2.47 1.58
N CYS A 80 -3.04 -2.81 1.45
CA CYS A 80 -1.95 -1.97 1.96
C CYS A 80 -1.82 -0.63 1.22
N TYR A 81 -2.29 -0.55 -0.02
CA TYR A 81 -2.16 0.61 -0.89
C TYR A 81 -3.40 1.51 -0.90
N GLY A 82 -4.43 1.16 -0.10
CA GLY A 82 -5.68 1.90 -0.03
C GLY A 82 -6.72 1.40 -1.02
N SER A 83 -7.55 2.32 -1.52
CA SER A 83 -8.51 2.02 -2.59
C SER A 83 -7.89 2.34 -3.96
N PRO A 84 -8.40 1.75 -5.06
CA PRO A 84 -7.94 2.08 -6.40
C PRO A 84 -7.98 3.58 -6.70
N GLU A 85 -9.03 4.28 -6.24
CA GLU A 85 -9.18 5.73 -6.42
C GLU A 85 -8.08 6.50 -5.69
N LEU A 86 -7.74 6.08 -4.46
CA LEU A 86 -6.66 6.71 -3.69
C LEU A 86 -5.30 6.45 -4.33
N TRP A 87 -5.06 5.24 -4.86
CA TRP A 87 -3.84 4.91 -5.57
C TRP A 87 -3.63 5.83 -6.76
N TYR A 88 -4.59 5.88 -7.68
CA TYR A 88 -4.49 6.75 -8.84
C TYR A 88 -4.36 8.21 -8.43
N ALA A 89 -5.11 8.70 -7.43
CA ALA A 89 -4.96 10.07 -6.96
C ALA A 89 -3.55 10.40 -6.41
N LEU A 90 -2.88 9.44 -5.77
CA LEU A 90 -1.54 9.63 -5.20
C LEU A 90 -0.41 9.43 -6.22
N THR A 91 -0.62 8.57 -7.22
CA THR A 91 0.41 8.22 -8.21
C THR A 91 0.20 8.88 -9.57
N TRP A 92 -0.84 9.70 -9.76
CA TRP A 92 -1.09 10.37 -11.04
C TRP A 92 -0.03 11.43 -11.32
N ASP A 93 0.65 11.30 -12.45
CA ASP A 93 1.50 12.34 -12.99
C ASP A 93 0.69 13.19 -13.98
N TRP A 94 0.42 14.44 -13.60
CA TRP A 94 -0.34 15.39 -14.41
C TRP A 94 0.40 15.82 -15.68
N ASP A 95 1.74 15.74 -15.71
CA ASP A 95 2.53 16.16 -16.87
C ASP A 95 2.52 15.11 -17.99
N ASN A 96 2.33 13.85 -17.61
CA ASN A 96 2.34 12.70 -18.50
C ASN A 96 0.96 12.03 -18.65
N ASP A 97 -0.05 12.52 -17.93
CA ASP A 97 -1.42 12.00 -17.89
C ASP A 97 -1.49 10.48 -17.67
N ALA A 98 -0.63 9.98 -16.79
CA ALA A 98 -0.44 8.56 -16.52
C ALA A 98 0.00 8.32 -15.07
N PRO A 99 -0.31 7.14 -14.48
CA PRO A 99 0.15 6.81 -13.15
C PRO A 99 1.64 6.46 -13.16
N THR A 100 2.45 7.16 -12.35
CA THR A 100 3.91 7.02 -12.29
C THR A 100 4.35 5.58 -12.02
N ILE A 101 3.65 4.88 -11.12
CA ILE A 101 3.99 3.52 -10.66
C ILE A 101 3.07 2.47 -11.31
N GLY A 102 2.36 2.84 -12.39
CA GLY A 102 1.45 1.96 -13.10
C GLY A 102 0.11 1.73 -12.39
N ASP A 103 -0.60 0.69 -12.84
CA ASP A 103 -1.95 0.39 -12.39
C ASP A 103 -2.03 -0.11 -10.95
N TYR A 104 -3.21 0.06 -10.36
CA TYR A 104 -3.49 -0.44 -9.01
C TYR A 104 -3.27 -1.96 -8.93
N PRO A 105 -2.48 -2.45 -7.96
CA PRO A 105 -2.12 -3.86 -7.91
C PRO A 105 -3.21 -4.74 -7.30
N TRP A 106 -4.17 -5.18 -8.11
CA TRP A 106 -5.30 -6.02 -7.69
C TRP A 106 -4.90 -7.31 -6.96
N GLN A 107 -3.74 -7.89 -7.30
CA GLN A 107 -3.22 -9.12 -6.68
C GLN A 107 -2.16 -8.85 -5.60
N GLY A 108 -1.88 -7.57 -5.29
CA GLY A 108 -0.78 -7.14 -4.44
C GLY A 108 0.54 -6.99 -5.20
N LEU A 109 1.53 -6.40 -4.53
CA LEU A 109 2.88 -6.21 -5.06
C LEU A 109 3.91 -6.90 -4.16
N TYR A 110 5.01 -7.27 -4.79
CA TYR A 110 6.20 -7.73 -4.10
C TYR A 110 7.12 -6.53 -3.86
N GLU A 111 7.32 -6.18 -2.61
CA GLU A 111 8.21 -5.09 -2.20
C GLU A 111 9.50 -5.64 -1.60
N PRO A 112 10.66 -5.02 -1.84
CA PRO A 112 11.89 -5.43 -1.19
C PRO A 112 11.75 -5.31 0.33
N ALA A 113 12.17 -6.34 1.04
CA ALA A 113 12.27 -6.31 2.48
C ALA A 113 13.21 -5.16 2.94
N PRO A 114 12.99 -4.58 4.13
CA PRO A 114 13.75 -3.44 4.63
C PRO A 114 15.22 -3.76 5.00
N PHE A 115 15.70 -4.97 4.75
CA PHE A 115 17.10 -5.36 4.96
C PHE A 115 17.83 -5.55 3.64
N ASN A 116 19.11 -5.17 3.66
CA ASN A 116 20.00 -5.35 2.53
C ASN A 116 20.86 -6.60 2.77
N LEU A 117 20.87 -7.55 1.84
CA LEU A 117 21.77 -8.72 1.87
C LEU A 117 23.08 -8.43 1.13
N PHE A 118 23.57 -7.20 1.22
CA PHE A 118 24.83 -6.79 0.64
C PHE A 118 25.53 -5.79 1.53
N VAL A 119 26.86 -5.79 1.47
CA VAL A 119 27.70 -4.80 2.13
C VAL A 119 28.24 -3.87 1.07
N ARG A 120 28.10 -2.56 1.30
CA ARG A 120 28.75 -1.53 0.48
C ARG A 120 30.08 -1.20 1.14
N SER A 121 31.17 -1.48 0.45
CA SER A 121 32.51 -1.05 0.87
C SER A 121 33.03 0.00 -0.11
N PHE A 122 33.60 1.08 0.43
CA PHE A 122 34.27 2.10 -0.37
C PHE A 122 35.77 1.85 -0.29
N SER A 123 36.41 1.59 -1.42
CA SER A 123 37.85 1.45 -1.48
C SER A 123 38.38 2.22 -2.69
N LYS A 124 39.26 3.18 -2.46
CA LYS A 124 39.94 3.97 -3.51
C LYS A 124 38.96 4.53 -4.55
N ASP A 125 37.93 5.24 -4.10
CA ASP A 125 36.88 5.87 -4.92
C ASP A 125 36.01 4.92 -5.76
N VAL A 126 36.15 3.60 -5.58
CA VAL A 126 35.25 2.60 -6.17
C VAL A 126 34.35 2.03 -5.08
N MET A 127 33.03 2.15 -5.28
CA MET A 127 32.04 1.45 -4.47
C MET A 127 32.03 -0.02 -4.90
N LYS A 128 32.39 -0.91 -3.98
CA LYS A 128 32.24 -2.35 -4.14
C LYS A 128 30.99 -2.80 -3.40
N ILE A 129 30.20 -3.63 -4.06
CA ILE A 129 29.01 -4.24 -3.49
C ILE A 129 29.31 -5.73 -3.36
N ASP A 130 29.47 -6.18 -2.13
CA ASP A 130 29.68 -7.59 -1.83
C ASP A 130 28.34 -8.21 -1.40
N ALA A 131 27.80 -9.08 -2.25
CA ALA A 131 26.56 -9.80 -1.97
C ALA A 131 26.80 -10.85 -0.87
N MET A 132 25.94 -10.87 0.14
CA MET A 132 25.97 -11.92 1.15
C MET A 132 25.50 -13.24 0.54
N PRO A 133 26.11 -14.38 0.89
CA PRO A 133 25.65 -15.68 0.41
C PRO A 133 24.29 -16.01 1.01
N LEU A 134 23.40 -16.56 0.18
CA LEU A 134 22.16 -17.16 0.66
C LEU A 134 22.51 -18.42 1.46
N THR A 135 22.05 -18.47 2.71
CA THR A 135 22.20 -19.62 3.59
C THR A 135 20.87 -19.90 4.29
N HIS A 136 20.61 -21.16 4.63
CA HIS A 136 19.38 -21.57 5.32
C HIS A 136 19.20 -20.82 6.65
N TRP A 137 20.28 -20.69 7.42
CA TRP A 137 20.30 -19.95 8.69
C TRP A 137 19.86 -18.48 8.53
N LEU A 138 20.30 -17.82 7.46
CA LEU A 138 19.91 -16.43 7.18
C LEU A 138 18.40 -16.33 6.92
N LEU A 139 17.83 -17.28 6.18
CA LEU A 139 16.39 -17.33 5.92
C LEU A 139 15.60 -17.61 7.23
N ASP A 140 16.09 -18.54 8.06
CA ASP A 140 15.49 -18.87 9.36
C ASP A 140 15.51 -17.68 10.32
N LEU A 141 16.52 -16.81 10.21
CA LEU A 141 16.61 -15.60 11.02
C LEU A 141 15.68 -14.50 10.50
N LEU A 142 15.65 -14.28 9.18
CA LEU A 142 14.99 -13.11 8.59
C LEU A 142 13.48 -13.30 8.42
N VAL A 143 13.04 -14.45 7.92
CA VAL A 143 11.63 -14.68 7.54
C VAL A 143 10.69 -14.58 8.75
N PRO A 144 10.98 -15.21 9.92
CA PRO A 144 10.11 -15.08 11.09
C PRO A 144 10.06 -13.65 11.63
N ASN A 145 11.15 -12.89 11.53
CA ASN A 145 11.17 -11.49 11.95
C ASN A 145 10.30 -10.62 11.03
N LEU A 146 10.34 -10.85 9.71
CA LEU A 146 9.45 -10.20 8.75
C LEU A 146 7.98 -10.52 8.99
N LEU A 147 7.66 -11.78 9.34
CA LEU A 147 6.29 -12.18 9.69
C LEU A 147 5.79 -11.43 10.94
N LYS A 148 6.62 -11.36 11.99
CA LYS A 148 6.30 -10.60 13.22
C LYS A 148 6.10 -9.11 12.94
N GLU A 149 6.92 -8.52 12.07
CA GLU A 149 6.78 -7.11 11.66
C GLU A 149 5.48 -6.87 10.89
N LYS A 150 5.08 -7.82 10.03
CA LYS A 150 3.81 -7.77 9.31
C LYS A 150 2.62 -7.83 10.26
N GLU A 151 2.66 -8.71 11.25
CA GLU A 151 1.60 -8.85 12.27
C GLU A 151 1.49 -7.58 13.12
N SER A 152 2.61 -7.06 13.63
CA SER A 152 2.60 -5.85 14.47
C SER A 152 2.07 -4.64 13.70
N THR A 153 2.50 -4.47 12.45
CA THR A 153 2.02 -3.41 11.55
C THR A 153 0.53 -3.55 11.28
N TYR A 154 0.03 -4.78 11.07
CA TYR A 154 -1.40 -5.03 10.87
C TYR A 154 -2.22 -4.63 12.11
N HIS A 155 -1.79 -5.01 13.31
CA HIS A 155 -2.48 -4.64 14.54
C HIS A 155 -2.53 -3.12 14.75
N GLN A 156 -1.42 -2.42 14.51
CA GLN A 156 -1.37 -0.96 14.58
C GLN A 156 -2.29 -0.30 13.55
N ARG A 157 -2.30 -0.81 12.31
CA ARG A 157 -3.21 -0.32 11.25
C ARG A 157 -4.67 -0.56 11.59
N LYS A 158 -5.03 -1.75 12.07
CA LYS A 158 -6.40 -2.08 12.49
C LYS A 158 -6.87 -1.13 13.59
N ALA A 159 -6.04 -0.91 14.61
CA ALA A 159 -6.35 0.02 15.69
C ALA A 159 -6.49 1.47 15.19
N ALA A 160 -5.67 1.90 14.22
CA ALA A 160 -5.77 3.24 13.63
C ALA A 160 -7.07 3.42 12.82
N ILE A 161 -7.46 2.40 12.05
CA ILE A 161 -8.71 2.39 11.27
C ILE A 161 -9.92 2.41 12.21
N GLU A 162 -9.93 1.58 13.25
CA GLU A 162 -10.99 1.57 14.27
C GLU A 162 -11.12 2.92 14.96
N LYS A 163 -9.99 3.55 15.31
CA LYS A 163 -9.97 4.90 15.89
C LYS A 163 -10.53 5.96 14.94
N ARG A 164 -10.21 5.87 13.64
CA ARG A 164 -10.74 6.78 12.62
C ARG A 164 -12.25 6.60 12.44
N MET A 165 -12.73 5.37 12.33
CA MET A 165 -14.16 5.07 12.24
C MET A 165 -14.91 5.53 13.49
N ALA A 166 -14.34 5.35 14.69
CA ALA A 166 -14.94 5.84 15.93
C ALA A 166 -15.03 7.37 15.96
N ALA A 167 -13.99 8.07 15.48
CA ALA A 167 -13.99 9.53 15.39
C ALA A 167 -15.01 10.05 14.36
N GLU A 168 -15.14 9.40 13.19
CA GLU A 168 -16.15 9.74 12.18
C GLU A 168 -17.57 9.49 12.71
N ARG A 169 -17.81 8.38 13.41
CA ARG A 169 -19.10 8.12 14.09
C ARG A 169 -19.41 9.16 15.16
N ALA A 170 -18.42 9.56 15.96
CA ALA A 170 -18.60 10.60 16.97
C ALA A 170 -18.97 11.95 16.33
N LYS A 171 -18.31 12.34 15.23
CA LYS A 171 -18.65 13.53 14.46
C LYS A 171 -20.04 13.46 13.84
N ALA A 172 -20.42 12.32 13.26
CA ALA A 172 -21.74 12.11 12.69
C ALA A 172 -22.83 12.21 13.76
N ASN A 173 -22.59 11.64 14.95
CA ASN A 173 -23.51 11.76 16.09
C ASN A 173 -23.64 13.21 16.59
N GLN A 174 -22.53 13.95 16.64
CA GLN A 174 -22.56 15.38 16.98
C GLN A 174 -23.36 16.18 15.94
N LEU A 175 -23.08 15.99 14.65
CA LEU A 175 -23.85 16.62 13.57
C LEU A 175 -25.34 16.30 13.62
N ALA A 176 -25.70 15.04 13.92
CA ALA A 176 -27.09 14.65 14.07
C ALA A 176 -27.75 15.31 15.30
N PHE A 177 -27.02 15.44 16.41
CA PHE A 177 -27.48 16.11 17.61
C PHE A 177 -27.64 17.62 17.40
N ASP A 178 -26.66 18.27 16.77
CA ASP A 178 -26.71 19.68 16.42
C ASP A 178 -27.86 19.95 15.44
N ALA A 179 -28.04 19.10 14.42
CA ALA A 179 -29.18 19.19 13.51
C ALA A 179 -30.53 18.99 14.22
N TYR A 180 -30.60 18.16 15.27
CA TYR A 180 -31.81 18.01 16.10
C TYR A 180 -32.10 19.26 16.94
N LEU A 181 -31.07 19.92 17.46
CA LEU A 181 -31.22 21.17 18.22
C LEU A 181 -31.54 22.37 17.32
N ASP A 182 -30.91 22.46 16.15
CA ASP A 182 -31.14 23.52 15.15
C ASP A 182 -32.42 23.30 14.33
N ALA A 183 -32.96 22.08 14.30
CA ALA A 183 -34.30 21.83 13.80
C ALA A 183 -35.30 22.53 14.73
N GLY A 184 -35.54 23.82 14.46
CA GLY A 184 -36.68 24.54 15.00
C GLY A 184 -37.95 23.72 14.77
N LEU A 185 -38.82 23.64 15.78
CA LEU A 185 -40.13 22.99 15.72
C LEU A 185 -40.76 23.27 14.35
N ALA A 186 -40.96 22.23 13.54
CA ALA A 186 -41.53 22.34 12.18
C ALA A 186 -42.89 23.08 12.15
N PHE A 187 -43.50 23.28 13.31
CA PHE A 187 -44.62 24.16 13.55
C PHE A 187 -44.14 25.32 14.43
N GLY A 188 -43.67 26.40 13.80
CA GLY A 188 -43.01 27.51 14.49
C GLY A 188 -43.79 28.01 15.71
N ASN A 189 -43.30 27.69 16.91
CA ASN A 189 -43.73 28.16 18.25
C ASN A 189 -45.24 28.30 18.54
N ARG A 190 -46.11 27.77 17.68
CA ARG A 190 -47.53 27.58 17.94
C ARG A 190 -47.65 26.13 18.36
N ALA A 191 -47.69 25.90 19.67
CA ALA A 191 -48.31 24.68 20.17
C ALA A 191 -49.63 24.54 19.42
N GLY A 192 -49.78 23.47 18.62
CA GLY A 192 -50.99 23.23 17.86
C GLY A 192 -52.14 23.32 18.84
N THR A 193 -52.92 24.41 18.76
CA THR A 193 -54.21 24.45 19.42
C THR A 193 -54.95 23.24 18.87
N HIS A 194 -55.49 22.44 19.78
CA HIS A 194 -56.13 21.17 19.50
C HIS A 194 -57.45 21.34 18.72
N GLU A 195 -57.59 22.41 17.93
CA GLU A 195 -58.68 22.62 16.99
C GLU A 195 -58.38 21.75 15.78
N SER A 196 -58.94 20.54 15.79
CA SER A 196 -58.83 19.66 14.64
C SER A 196 -59.40 20.39 13.41
N ASN A 197 -58.82 20.17 12.23
CA ASN A 197 -59.27 20.73 10.95
C ASN A 197 -60.79 20.53 10.66
N ARG A 198 -61.46 19.68 11.43
CA ARG A 198 -62.91 19.47 11.44
C ARG A 198 -63.69 20.69 11.97
N GLU A 199 -63.22 21.34 13.04
CA GLU A 199 -63.93 22.47 13.68
C GLU A 199 -63.85 23.74 12.82
N ALA A 200 -62.71 23.96 12.14
CA ALA A 200 -62.55 25.05 11.18
C ALA A 200 -63.43 24.88 9.91
N TRP A 201 -63.77 23.63 9.55
CA TRP A 201 -64.67 23.33 8.44
C TRP A 201 -66.14 23.59 8.79
N GLU A 202 -66.55 23.26 10.02
CA GLU A 202 -67.92 23.47 10.49
C GLU A 202 -68.27 24.95 10.66
N GLN A 203 -67.31 25.81 11.00
CA GLN A 203 -67.53 27.27 11.07
C GLN A 203 -67.68 27.95 9.70
N ARG A 204 -67.17 27.35 8.62
CA ARG A 204 -67.29 27.89 7.25
C ARG A 204 -68.63 27.59 6.57
N ILE A 205 -69.42 26.69 7.16
CA ILE A 205 -70.72 26.26 6.61
C ILE A 205 -71.91 27.00 7.29
N ARG A 206 -71.64 27.81 8.32
CA ARG A 206 -72.63 28.76 8.87
C ARG A 206 -72.51 30.12 8.21
#